data_AF-A0A350D725-F1
#
_entry.id   AF-A0A350D725-F1
#
_cell.length_a   1.000
_cell.length_b   1.000
_cell.length_c   1.000
_cell.angle_alpha   90.00
_cell.angle_beta   90.00
_cell.angle_gamma   90.00
#
_symmetry.space_group_name_H-M   'P 1'
#
loop_
_entity.id
_entity.type
_entity.pdbx_description
1 polymer ?
#
loop_
_entity_poly.entity_id
_entity_poly.type
_entity_poly.pdbx_seq_one_letter_code
_entity_poly.pdbx_strand_id
1 'polypeptide(L)' 'MIKDEKIDLKEFYEIRKDVLQTWPTGRNVSIEEGLKFHRTIPEERRFALVMSQARKKHQTRLQPRAGVALIDDHIKL' A
#
# COMPACT_ATOMS: atom_id res chain seq x y z
N MET A 1 -0.60 -26.70 6.36
CA MET A 1 -0.78 -26.30 7.77
C MET A 1 -0.33 -24.85 7.88
N ILE A 2 -1.18 -23.95 8.35
CA ILE A 2 -0.83 -22.53 8.54
C ILE A 2 -0.11 -22.39 9.90
N LYS A 3 0.92 -21.54 9.98
CA LYS A 3 1.69 -21.29 11.20
C LYS A 3 1.75 -19.78 11.49
N ASP A 4 1.82 -19.42 12.76
CA ASP A 4 2.07 -18.04 13.22
C ASP A 4 3.58 -17.77 13.29
N GLU A 5 4.22 -17.78 12.13
CA GLU A 5 5.66 -17.56 11.99
C GLU A 5 5.90 -16.59 10.83
N LYS A 6 7.00 -15.82 10.91
CA LYS A 6 7.41 -14.97 9.78
C LYS A 6 7.79 -15.86 8.61
N ILE A 7 7.15 -15.63 7.46
CA ILE A 7 7.46 -16.32 6.20
C ILE A 7 8.93 -16.09 5.83
N ASP A 8 9.61 -17.14 5.41
CA ASP A 8 10.98 -17.04 4.91
C ASP A 8 11.05 -16.16 3.67
N LEU A 9 12.17 -15.44 3.49
CA LEU A 9 12.27 -14.49 2.38
C LEU A 9 12.19 -15.19 1.02
N LYS A 10 12.73 -16.40 0.88
CA LYS A 10 12.63 -17.19 -0.35
C LYS A 10 11.18 -17.56 -0.64
N GLU A 11 10.47 -18.06 0.37
CA GLU A 11 9.06 -18.42 0.29
C GLU A 11 8.19 -17.20 -0.08
N PHE A 12 8.46 -16.04 0.52
CA PHE A 12 7.81 -14.79 0.17
C PHE A 12 8.01 -14.41 -1.31
N TYR A 13 9.23 -14.57 -1.85
CA TYR A 13 9.49 -14.27 -3.26
C TYR A 13 8.82 -15.26 -4.22
N GLU A 14 8.73 -16.54 -3.88
CA GLU A 14 7.99 -17.52 -4.67
C GLU A 14 6.49 -17.20 -4.69
N ILE A 15 5.86 -16.94 -3.54
CA ILE A 15 4.45 -16.54 -3.47
C ILE A 15 4.20 -15.28 -4.32
N ARG A 16 5.09 -14.29 -4.23
CA ARG A 16 4.97 -13.05 -5.02
C ARG A 16 5.03 -13.31 -6.52
N LYS A 17 5.87 -14.22 -6.98
CA LYS A 17 5.97 -14.58 -8.40
C LYS A 17 4.62 -15.06 -8.93
N ASP A 18 3.93 -15.90 -8.17
CA ASP A 18 2.62 -16.44 -8.55
C ASP A 18 1.54 -15.35 -8.50
N VAL A 19 1.52 -14.53 -7.44
CA VAL A 19 0.56 -13.43 -7.28
C VAL A 19 0.66 -12.41 -8.41
N LEU A 20 1.87 -12.03 -8.83
CA LEU A 20 2.09 -11.04 -9.88
C LEU A 20 1.66 -11.54 -11.28
N GLN A 21 1.39 -12.83 -11.44
CA GLN A 21 0.88 -13.39 -12.69
C GLN A 21 -0.65 -13.43 -12.77
N THR A 22 -1.36 -13.12 -11.67
CA THR A 22 -2.83 -13.21 -11.60
C THR A 22 -3.55 -12.17 -12.46
N TRP A 23 -2.89 -11.06 -12.81
CA TRP A 23 -3.42 -10.05 -13.73
C TRP A 23 -2.28 -9.36 -14.52
N PRO A 24 -2.50 -8.89 -15.77
CA PRO A 24 -1.44 -8.30 -16.59
C PRO A 24 -0.73 -7.11 -15.95
N THR A 25 -1.39 -6.34 -15.08
CA THR A 25 -0.78 -5.19 -14.39
C THR A 25 0.30 -5.59 -13.38
N GLY A 26 0.35 -6.85 -12.95
CA GLY A 26 1.41 -7.35 -12.07
C GLY A 26 2.81 -7.26 -12.71
N ARG A 27 2.90 -7.19 -14.04
CA ARG A 27 4.15 -6.92 -14.78
C ARG A 27 4.77 -5.56 -14.47
N ASN A 28 3.98 -4.62 -13.98
CA ASN A 28 4.40 -3.25 -13.68
C ASN A 28 4.84 -3.07 -12.21
N VAL A 29 4.94 -4.15 -11.41
CA VAL A 29 5.23 -4.07 -9.98
C VAL A 29 6.70 -4.40 -9.69
N SER A 30 7.46 -3.40 -9.26
CA SER A 30 8.85 -3.54 -8.79
C SER A 30 8.99 -3.11 -7.33
N ILE A 31 9.59 -3.96 -6.49
CA ILE A 31 9.86 -3.60 -5.07
C ILE A 31 10.82 -2.41 -5.02
N GLU A 32 11.88 -2.43 -5.82
CA GLU A 32 12.90 -1.39 -5.76
C GLU A 32 12.34 -0.03 -6.17
N GLU A 33 11.59 0.02 -7.27
CA GLU A 33 10.92 1.25 -7.73
C GLU A 33 9.87 1.72 -6.73
N GLY A 34 9.08 0.80 -6.18
CA GLY A 34 8.10 1.09 -5.13
C GLY A 34 8.77 1.73 -3.90
N LEU A 35 9.87 1.16 -3.40
CA LEU A 35 10.61 1.73 -2.27
C LEU A 35 11.18 3.11 -2.59
N LYS A 36 11.70 3.32 -3.80
CA LYS A 36 12.19 4.64 -4.25
C LYS A 36 11.04 5.66 -4.29
N PHE A 37 9.92 5.32 -4.91
CA PHE A 37 8.73 6.18 -4.99
C PHE A 37 8.15 6.50 -3.60
N HIS A 38 8.00 5.51 -2.72
CA HIS A 38 7.45 5.75 -1.39
C HIS A 38 8.31 6.70 -0.53
N ARG A 39 9.63 6.73 -0.76
CA ARG A 39 10.53 7.67 -0.08
C ARG A 39 10.37 9.12 -0.56
N THR A 40 9.86 9.35 -1.77
CA THR A 40 9.61 10.71 -2.29
C THR A 40 8.26 11.28 -1.84
N ILE A 41 7.35 10.46 -1.31
CA ILE A 41 6.04 10.91 -0.83
C ILE A 41 6.23 11.83 0.40
N PRO A 42 5.68 13.06 0.42
CA PRO A 42 5.73 13.96 1.58
C PRO A 42 5.10 13.34 2.84
N GLU A 43 5.57 13.73 4.03
CA GLU A 43 5.13 13.11 5.29
C GLU A 43 3.63 13.26 5.55
N GLU A 44 3.04 14.39 5.17
CA GLU A 44 1.61 14.69 5.29
C GLU A 44 0.72 13.79 4.41
N ARG A 45 1.33 13.08 3.44
CA ARG A 45 0.66 12.08 2.61
C ARG A 45 0.99 10.64 3.03
N ARG A 46 1.77 10.43 4.09
CA ARG A 46 2.10 9.11 4.64
C ARG A 46 1.15 8.75 5.77
N PHE A 47 0.19 7.87 5.49
CA PHE A 47 -0.88 7.50 6.41
C PHE A 47 -0.40 7.12 7.83
N ALA A 48 0.65 6.28 7.93
CA ALA A 48 1.19 5.85 9.23
C ALA A 48 1.72 7.01 10.08
N LEU A 49 2.38 8.00 9.46
CA LEU A 49 2.90 9.18 10.17
C LEU A 49 1.76 10.09 10.61
N VAL A 50 0.81 10.38 9.72
CA VAL A 50 -0.35 11.22 10.02
C VAL A 50 -1.17 10.65 11.17
N MET A 51 -1.42 9.34 11.17
CA MET A 51 -2.17 8.67 12.25
C MET A 51 -1.39 8.62 13.56
N SER A 52 -0.07 8.42 13.52
CA SER A 52 0.79 8.50 14.71
C SER A 52 0.75 9.90 15.35
N GLN A 53 0.82 10.94 14.52
CA GLN A 53 0.71 12.33 14.99
C GLN A 53 -0.70 12.64 15.54
N ALA A 54 -1.76 12.18 14.88
CA ALA A 54 -3.14 12.35 15.37
C ALA A 54 -3.32 11.71 16.75
N ARG A 55 -2.79 10.50 16.96
CA ARG A 55 -2.79 9.82 18.26
C ARG A 55 -2.07 10.64 19.34
N LYS A 56 -0.85 11.13 19.05
CA LYS A 56 -0.07 11.97 19.97
C LYS A 56 -0.81 13.26 20.36
N LYS A 57 -1.63 13.79 19.45
CA LYS A 57 -2.42 15.01 19.66
C LYS A 57 -3.82 14.75 20.21
N HIS A 58 -4.19 13.50 20.50
CA HIS A 58 -5.55 13.10 20.88
C HIS A 58 -6.63 13.60 19.89
N GLN A 59 -6.31 13.61 18.60
CA GLN A 59 -7.20 14.08 17.54
C GLN A 59 -7.88 12.92 16.82
N THR A 60 -9.20 12.94 16.75
CA THR A 60 -9.98 12.08 15.86
C THR A 60 -9.92 12.62 14.44
N ARG A 61 -9.65 11.75 13.46
CA ARG A 61 -9.67 12.08 12.02
C ARG A 61 -10.91 11.44 11.38
N LEU A 62 -11.47 12.12 10.38
CA LEU A 62 -12.58 11.60 9.58
C LEU A 62 -12.03 11.05 8.26
N GLN A 63 -12.48 9.85 7.88
CA GLN A 63 -12.08 9.20 6.63
C GLN A 63 -13.34 8.65 5.94
N PRO A 64 -13.79 9.26 4.82
CA PRO A 64 -14.96 8.79 4.09
C PRO A 64 -14.66 7.51 3.29
N ARG A 65 -15.71 6.89 2.75
CA ARG A 65 -15.63 5.89 1.68
C ARG A 65 -16.04 6.57 0.37
N ALA A 66 -15.25 6.42 -0.69
CA ALA A 66 -15.49 7.05 -1.99
C ALA A 66 -14.89 6.20 -3.13
N GLY A 67 -15.61 6.02 -4.24
CA GLY A 67 -15.15 5.25 -5.40
C GLY A 67 -16.08 5.31 -6.62
N VAL A 68 -15.51 5.48 -7.81
CA VAL A 68 -16.16 5.37 -9.14
C VAL A 68 -15.20 4.70 -10.13
N ALA A 69 -15.69 4.23 -11.28
CA ALA A 69 -14.93 3.31 -12.14
C ALA A 69 -13.78 3.98 -12.93
N LEU A 70 -13.99 5.19 -13.45
CA LEU A 70 -13.02 5.86 -14.31
C LEU A 70 -12.02 6.66 -13.48
N ILE A 71 -10.75 6.63 -13.88
CA ILE A 71 -9.65 7.29 -13.15
C ILE A 71 -9.91 8.79 -12.99
N ASP A 72 -10.30 9.48 -14.07
CA ASP A 72 -10.53 10.93 -14.05
C ASP A 72 -11.70 11.32 -13.16
N ASP A 73 -12.75 10.51 -13.13
CA ASP A 73 -13.90 10.74 -12.25
C ASP A 73 -13.56 10.43 -10.79
N HIS A 74 -12.74 9.40 -10.54
CA HIS A 74 -12.29 9.05 -9.19
C HIS A 74 -11.36 10.12 -8.60
N ILE A 75 -10.57 10.81 -9.43
CA ILE A 75 -9.75 11.95 -9.00
C ILE A 75 -10.60 13.19 -8.66
N LYS A 76 -11.75 13.36 -9.33
CA LYS A 76 -12.67 14.50 -9.11
C LYS A 76 -13.61 14.31 -7.90
N LEU A 77 -13.88 13.07 -7.51
CA LEU A 77 -14.80 12.67 -6.44
C LEU A 77 -14.36 13.14 -5.05
#